data_AF-A0A537VIE6-F1
#
_entry.id   AF-A0A537VIE6-F1
#
_cell.length_a   1.000
_cell.length_b   1.000
_cell.length_c   1.000
_cell.angle_alpha   90.00
_cell.angle_beta   90.00
_cell.angle_gamma   90.00
#
_symmetry.space_group_name_H-M   'P 1'
#
loop_
_entity.id
_entity.type
_entity.pdbx_description
1 polymer ?
#
loop_
_entity_poly.entity_id
_entity_poly.type
_entity_poly.pdbx_seq_one_letter_code
_entity_poly.pdbx_strand_id
1 'polypeptide(L)'
;MPDPRDLLRQALADVRPDPDALERTLKLIETRRRRRRLAVMSTALALGFAALLLVWVAFRPTSGSISTGQPTAPPSATATTSPSSTRCVQATTSGDFDGDGTTDEAELLELVSGPVSCQNGGGVTSHLLSQQIDVRFGSGQMLQQPFKDCQPCLTGGGVFSATDLDGDGRDELAIDVGPGASLDDVGFYRVDPSGVHPLLVADPGDPPYVEPGPASLGGGFDSGSQSPITCRSNPDGTRELVSVHAENVGGNVEGPWKIHATTMVLQGDGLVVTSSKDSHGSFPMTSQVFQNGCS
;
A
#
# COMPACT_ATOMS: atom_id res chain seq x y z
N MET A 1 36.16 -20.21 -37.38
CA MET A 1 34.96 -20.07 -36.52
C MET A 1 33.90 -19.36 -37.34
N PRO A 2 32.67 -19.89 -37.44
CA PRO A 2 31.59 -19.21 -38.15
C PRO A 2 31.25 -17.87 -37.46
N ASP A 3 30.88 -16.87 -38.25
CA ASP A 3 30.49 -15.54 -37.76
C ASP A 3 29.18 -15.68 -36.96
N PRO A 4 29.11 -15.19 -35.70
CA PRO A 4 27.88 -15.22 -34.91
C PRO A 4 26.68 -14.56 -35.62
N ARG A 5 26.91 -13.64 -36.56
CA ARG A 5 25.85 -13.04 -37.38
C ARG A 5 25.20 -14.02 -38.36
N ASP A 6 25.96 -14.97 -38.87
CA ASP A 6 25.43 -15.99 -39.79
C ASP A 6 24.62 -17.04 -39.05
N LEU A 7 25.01 -17.39 -37.81
CA LEU A 7 24.21 -18.25 -36.94
C LEU A 7 22.87 -17.59 -36.57
N LEU A 8 22.87 -16.29 -36.32
CA LEU A 8 21.65 -15.53 -36.01
C LEU A 8 20.71 -15.41 -37.22
N ARG A 9 21.26 -15.20 -38.42
CA ARG A 9 20.47 -15.21 -39.66
C ARG A 9 19.88 -16.57 -39.96
N GLN A 10 20.64 -17.64 -39.73
CA GLN A 10 20.17 -19.00 -39.94
C GLN A 10 19.09 -19.39 -38.92
N ALA A 11 19.23 -18.97 -37.66
CA ALA A 11 18.21 -19.20 -36.63
C ALA A 11 16.91 -18.42 -36.89
N LEU A 12 17.00 -17.22 -37.47
CA LEU A 12 15.82 -16.38 -37.77
C LEU A 12 15.15 -16.71 -39.10
N ALA A 13 15.83 -17.41 -40.02
CA ALA A 13 15.28 -17.76 -41.33
C ALA A 13 14.10 -18.75 -41.25
N ASP A 14 14.04 -19.56 -40.20
CA ASP A 14 12.96 -20.55 -39.98
C ASP A 14 11.80 -20.03 -39.11
N VAL A 15 11.91 -18.83 -38.54
CA VAL A 15 10.83 -18.23 -37.75
C VAL A 15 9.83 -17.56 -38.67
N ARG A 16 8.87 -18.33 -39.20
CA ARG A 16 7.65 -17.76 -39.78
C ARG A 16 6.70 -17.40 -38.63
N PRO A 17 6.41 -16.11 -38.39
CA PRO A 17 5.38 -15.74 -37.44
C PRO A 17 4.04 -16.33 -37.89
N ASP A 18 3.41 -17.10 -37.01
CA ASP A 18 2.08 -17.66 -37.22
C ASP A 18 1.10 -16.49 -37.44
N PRO A 19 0.53 -16.32 -38.65
CA PRO A 19 -0.36 -15.19 -38.95
C PRO A 19 -1.61 -15.21 -38.08
N ASP A 20 -1.98 -16.38 -37.53
CA ASP A 20 -3.17 -16.55 -36.70
C ASP A 20 -2.87 -16.30 -35.20
N ALA A 21 -1.60 -16.18 -34.81
CA ALA A 21 -1.23 -15.92 -33.41
C ALA A 21 -1.61 -14.49 -33.01
N LEU A 22 -1.43 -13.52 -33.90
CA LEU A 22 -1.84 -12.12 -33.65
C LEU A 22 -3.36 -12.02 -33.53
N GLU A 23 -4.10 -12.69 -34.42
CA GLU A 23 -5.57 -12.66 -34.40
C GLU A 23 -6.14 -13.36 -33.15
N ARG A 24 -5.53 -14.48 -32.72
CA ARG A 24 -5.88 -15.15 -31.46
C ARG A 24 -5.64 -14.24 -30.25
N THR A 25 -4.53 -13.51 -30.24
CA THR A 25 -4.18 -12.60 -29.13
C THR A 25 -5.15 -11.41 -29.07
N LEU A 26 -5.50 -10.83 -30.23
CA LEU A 26 -6.48 -9.74 -30.30
C LEU A 26 -7.88 -10.18 -29.87
N LYS A 27 -8.35 -11.38 -30.26
CA LYS A 27 -9.62 -11.94 -29.79
C LYS A 27 -9.65 -12.16 -28.26
N LEU A 28 -8.53 -12.57 -27.67
CA LEU A 28 -8.41 -12.72 -26.21
C LEU A 28 -8.45 -11.37 -25.48
N ILE A 29 -7.83 -10.33 -26.04
CA ILE A 29 -7.88 -8.97 -25.48
C ILE A 29 -9.31 -8.41 -25.56
N GLU A 30 -10.01 -8.59 -26.68
CA GLU A 30 -11.36 -8.07 -26.87
C GLU A 30 -12.38 -8.75 -25.94
N THR A 31 -12.26 -10.07 -25.75
CA THR A 31 -13.10 -10.82 -24.81
C THR A 31 -12.86 -10.42 -23.36
N ARG A 32 -11.60 -10.18 -22.96
CA ARG A 32 -11.27 -9.65 -21.61
C ARG A 32 -11.85 -8.25 -21.40
N ARG A 33 -11.79 -7.36 -22.41
CA ARG A 33 -12.33 -6.00 -22.32
C ARG A 33 -13.86 -5.99 -22.18
N ARG A 34 -14.58 -6.90 -22.87
CA ARG A 34 -16.03 -7.10 -22.67
C ARG A 34 -16.36 -7.61 -21.27
N ARG A 35 -15.62 -8.57 -20.73
CA ARG A 35 -15.85 -9.09 -19.36
C ARG A 35 -15.60 -8.03 -18.29
N ARG A 36 -14.57 -7.19 -18.44
CA ARG A 36 -14.31 -6.06 -17.51
C ARG A 36 -15.45 -5.03 -17.51
N ARG A 37 -16.01 -4.69 -18.69
CA ARG A 37 -17.16 -3.77 -18.77
C ARG A 37 -18.42 -4.31 -18.09
N LEU A 38 -18.68 -5.62 -18.20
CA LEU A 38 -19.81 -6.25 -17.52
C LEU A 38 -19.62 -6.33 -16.00
N ALA A 39 -18.40 -6.58 -15.53
CA ALA A 39 -18.09 -6.59 -14.10
C ALA A 39 -18.32 -5.20 -13.47
N VAL A 40 -17.81 -4.12 -14.08
CA VAL A 40 -17.97 -2.75 -13.56
C VAL A 40 -19.44 -2.32 -13.50
N MET A 41 -20.27 -2.67 -14.49
CA MET A 41 -21.70 -2.37 -14.44
C MET A 41 -22.42 -3.11 -13.31
N SER A 42 -22.01 -4.35 -12.99
CA SER A 42 -22.64 -5.12 -11.91
C SER A 42 -22.35 -4.54 -10.52
N THR A 43 -21.13 -4.04 -10.28
CA THR A 43 -20.74 -3.44 -9.00
C THR A 43 -21.45 -2.10 -8.76
N ALA A 44 -21.57 -1.27 -9.80
CA ALA A 44 -22.29 0.01 -9.70
C ALA A 44 -23.78 -0.21 -9.38
N LEU A 45 -24.39 -1.25 -9.95
CA LEU A 45 -25.79 -1.58 -9.70
C LEU A 45 -26.02 -2.11 -8.28
N ALA A 46 -25.09 -2.93 -7.76
CA ALA A 46 -25.13 -3.42 -6.38
C ALA A 46 -25.00 -2.28 -5.35
N LEU A 47 -24.10 -1.32 -5.58
CA LEU A 47 -23.93 -0.14 -4.73
C LEU A 47 -25.19 0.75 -4.74
N GLY A 48 -25.81 0.93 -5.91
CA GLY A 48 -27.08 1.66 -6.03
C GLY A 48 -28.22 1.04 -5.23
N PHE A 49 -28.35 -0.30 -5.26
CA PHE A 49 -29.35 -1.02 -4.47
C PHE A 49 -29.09 -0.94 -2.95
N ALA A 50 -27.83 -1.01 -2.52
CA ALA A 50 -27.47 -0.87 -1.12
C ALA A 50 -27.79 0.53 -0.57
N ALA A 51 -27.52 1.59 -1.35
CA ALA A 51 -27.87 2.96 -0.97
C ALA A 51 -29.39 3.16 -0.83
N LEU A 52 -30.18 2.61 -1.75
CA LEU A 52 -31.65 2.66 -1.68
C LEU A 52 -32.21 1.94 -0.44
N LEU A 53 -31.62 0.80 -0.07
CA LEU A 53 -31.99 0.06 1.15
C LEU A 53 -31.71 0.85 2.43
N LEU A 54 -30.55 1.53 2.51
CA LEU A 54 -30.19 2.36 3.68
C LEU A 54 -31.13 3.55 3.85
N VAL A 55 -31.49 4.23 2.74
CA VAL A 55 -32.47 5.34 2.78
C VAL A 55 -33.83 4.83 3.27
N TRP A 56 -34.28 3.66 2.81
CA TRP A 56 -35.58 3.14 3.23
C TRP A 56 -35.63 2.75 4.71
N VAL A 57 -34.54 2.24 5.29
CA VAL A 57 -34.46 1.93 6.73
C VAL A 57 -34.46 3.22 7.57
N ALA A 58 -33.77 4.27 7.13
CA ALA A 58 -33.70 5.54 7.85
C ALA A 58 -35.04 6.28 7.94
N PHE A 59 -35.93 6.10 6.95
CA PHE A 59 -37.22 6.78 6.88
C PHE A 59 -38.42 5.90 7.28
N ARG A 60 -38.20 4.75 7.94
CA ARG A 60 -39.33 3.97 8.47
C ARG A 60 -40.07 4.79 9.55
N PRO A 61 -41.38 5.10 9.36
CA PRO A 61 -42.15 5.82 10.36
C PRO A 61 -42.24 4.96 11.62
N THR A 62 -41.65 5.47 12.70
CA THR A 62 -41.71 4.85 14.02
C THR A 62 -43.12 5.11 14.57
N SER A 63 -43.93 4.05 14.64
CA SER A 63 -45.24 4.08 15.29
C SER A 63 -45.05 4.25 16.81
N GLY A 64 -44.90 5.50 17.26
CA GLY A 64 -44.83 5.85 18.68
C GLY A 64 -46.21 5.83 19.32
N SER A 65 -46.43 4.87 20.21
CA SER A 65 -47.58 4.84 21.12
C SER A 65 -47.40 5.91 22.20
N ILE A 66 -48.34 6.85 22.30
CA ILE A 66 -48.38 7.85 23.36
C ILE A 66 -48.92 7.17 24.62
N SER A 67 -48.04 6.90 25.59
CA SER A 67 -48.43 6.48 26.94
C SER A 67 -48.28 7.66 27.89
N THR A 68 -49.41 8.22 28.30
CA THR A 68 -49.51 9.23 29.37
C THR A 68 -49.36 8.55 30.73
N GLY A 69 -48.29 8.84 31.47
CA GLY A 69 -48.13 8.30 32.82
C GLY A 69 -46.96 8.88 33.62
N GLN A 70 -47.29 9.84 34.48
CA GLN A 70 -46.80 9.98 35.85
C GLN A 70 -45.37 10.53 36.11
N PRO A 71 -45.23 11.62 36.91
CA PRO A 71 -43.93 12.17 37.27
C PRO A 71 -43.26 11.28 38.33
N THR A 72 -42.18 10.62 37.94
CA THR A 72 -41.30 9.84 38.82
C THR A 72 -39.94 10.52 38.91
N ALA A 73 -39.39 10.59 40.11
CA ALA A 73 -38.16 11.27 40.50
C ALA A 73 -36.97 11.01 39.56
N PRO A 74 -36.03 11.97 39.42
CA PRO A 74 -34.88 11.84 38.53
C PRO A 74 -34.03 10.61 38.93
N PRO A 75 -33.76 9.67 38.02
CA PRO A 75 -32.82 8.60 38.30
C PRO A 75 -31.42 9.19 38.46
N SER A 76 -30.73 8.73 39.50
CA SER A 76 -29.30 9.02 39.70
C SER A 76 -28.54 8.63 38.44
N ALA A 77 -27.65 9.52 37.99
CA ALA A 77 -26.81 9.31 36.82
C ALA A 77 -26.02 8.00 36.96
N THR A 78 -26.44 6.97 36.23
CA THR A 78 -25.63 5.78 36.01
C THR A 78 -24.39 6.26 35.26
N ALA A 79 -23.24 6.22 35.94
CA ALA A 79 -21.94 6.44 35.29
C ALA A 79 -21.88 5.49 34.09
N THR A 80 -21.93 6.06 32.88
CA THR A 80 -21.71 5.30 31.67
C THR A 80 -20.25 4.94 31.67
N THR A 81 -19.93 3.71 32.07
CA THR A 81 -18.59 3.16 31.96
C THR A 81 -18.24 3.19 30.48
N SER A 82 -17.40 4.14 30.06
CA SER A 82 -16.87 4.15 28.71
C SER A 82 -16.25 2.78 28.44
N PRO A 83 -16.52 2.17 27.27
CA PRO A 83 -15.94 0.88 26.96
C PRO A 83 -14.42 1.00 27.07
N SER A 84 -13.80 0.12 27.86
CA SER A 84 -12.35 0.08 27.98
C SER A 84 -11.76 -0.28 26.62
N SER A 85 -10.83 0.54 26.13
CA SER A 85 -10.03 0.21 24.96
C SER A 85 -8.70 -0.40 25.40
N THR A 86 -8.24 -1.41 24.67
CA THR A 86 -6.88 -1.93 24.77
C THR A 86 -6.05 -1.40 23.61
N ARG A 87 -4.76 -1.11 23.85
CA ARG A 87 -3.79 -0.73 22.83
C ARG A 87 -2.90 -1.93 22.53
N CYS A 88 -2.85 -2.35 21.27
CA CYS A 88 -1.96 -3.42 20.81
C CYS A 88 -0.93 -2.85 19.84
N VAL A 89 0.35 -2.94 20.20
CA VAL A 89 1.46 -2.57 19.32
C VAL A 89 1.60 -3.66 18.26
N GLN A 90 1.47 -3.27 16.99
CA GLN A 90 1.65 -4.15 15.83
C GLN A 90 3.09 -4.14 15.33
N ALA A 91 3.69 -2.95 15.24
CA ALA A 91 5.06 -2.79 14.78
C ALA A 91 5.71 -1.57 15.43
N THR A 92 7.04 -1.57 15.47
CA THR A 92 7.88 -0.50 16.01
C THR A 92 9.04 -0.23 15.07
N THR A 93 9.44 1.03 14.92
CA THR A 93 10.66 1.41 14.22
C THR A 93 11.26 2.65 14.86
N SER A 94 12.53 2.91 14.60
CA SER A 94 13.25 4.06 15.13
C SER A 94 14.03 4.75 14.03
N GLY A 95 14.12 6.08 14.11
CA GLY A 95 14.73 6.97 13.12
C GLY A 95 14.71 8.42 13.62
N ASP A 96 15.38 9.34 12.93
CA ASP A 96 15.31 10.78 13.21
C ASP A 96 14.20 11.40 12.33
N PHE A 97 12.95 11.37 12.80
CA PHE A 97 11.82 11.81 12.00
C PHE A 97 11.68 13.33 11.97
N ASP A 98 12.03 14.04 13.04
CA ASP A 98 11.93 15.51 13.10
C ASP A 98 13.20 16.26 12.66
N GLY A 99 14.30 15.55 12.41
CA GLY A 99 15.54 16.07 11.85
C GLY A 99 16.38 16.82 12.88
N ASP A 100 16.18 16.54 14.17
CA ASP A 100 16.89 17.20 15.27
C ASP A 100 18.22 16.50 15.64
N GLY A 101 18.53 15.39 14.97
CA GLY A 101 19.72 14.57 15.19
C GLY A 101 19.57 13.56 16.32
N THR A 102 18.38 13.42 16.91
CA THR A 102 18.09 12.44 17.96
C THR A 102 17.16 11.33 17.47
N THR A 103 17.29 10.14 18.06
CA THR A 103 16.46 9.00 17.67
C THR A 103 15.06 9.12 18.25
N ASP A 104 14.08 9.06 17.38
CA ASP A 104 12.66 8.95 17.67
C ASP A 104 12.20 7.49 17.62
N GLU A 105 11.07 7.21 18.26
CA GLU A 105 10.45 5.89 18.30
C GLU A 105 9.03 5.97 17.77
N ALA A 106 8.74 5.27 16.67
CA ALA A 106 7.43 5.16 16.08
C ALA A 106 6.81 3.78 16.38
N GLU A 107 5.52 3.77 16.70
CA GLU A 107 4.71 2.57 16.92
C GLU A 107 3.45 2.62 16.05
N LEU A 108 3.18 1.53 15.33
CA LEU A 108 1.85 1.29 14.74
C LEU A 108 1.01 0.50 15.74
N LEU A 109 -0.16 1.04 16.08
CA LEU A 109 -1.03 0.52 17.12
C LEU A 109 -2.41 0.19 16.57
N GLU A 110 -3.02 -0.85 17.13
CA GLU A 110 -4.43 -1.13 17.03
C GLU A 110 -5.14 -0.76 18.32
N LEU A 111 -6.18 0.05 18.21
CA LEU A 111 -7.11 0.33 19.30
C LEU A 111 -8.26 -0.66 19.21
N VAL A 112 -8.44 -1.47 20.24
CA VAL A 112 -9.43 -2.56 20.23
C VAL A 112 -10.41 -2.40 21.39
N SER A 113 -11.66 -2.79 21.17
CA SER A 113 -12.71 -2.71 22.20
C SER A 113 -12.67 -3.91 23.14
N GLY A 114 -12.78 -3.62 24.44
CA GLY A 114 -12.79 -4.62 25.49
C GLY A 114 -11.40 -5.10 25.91
N PRO A 115 -11.31 -5.90 26.98
CA PRO A 115 -10.05 -6.42 27.51
C PRO A 115 -9.54 -7.56 26.62
N VAL A 116 -8.93 -7.21 25.49
CA VAL A 116 -8.26 -8.17 24.61
C VAL A 116 -6.81 -8.35 25.06
N SER A 117 -6.27 -9.56 24.99
CA SER A 117 -4.83 -9.81 25.14
C SER A 117 -4.18 -9.69 23.77
N CYS A 118 -3.26 -8.73 23.62
CA CYS A 118 -2.46 -8.58 22.41
C CYS A 118 -1.48 -9.76 22.33
N GLN A 119 -1.78 -10.79 21.53
CA GLN A 119 -0.85 -11.88 21.33
C GLN A 119 0.22 -11.47 20.30
N ASN A 120 1.48 -11.77 20.63
CA ASN A 120 2.70 -11.45 19.89
C ASN A 120 2.55 -11.51 18.36
N GLY A 121 2.61 -10.35 17.70
CA GLY A 121 2.83 -10.25 16.25
C GLY A 121 1.66 -10.63 15.34
N GLY A 122 0.42 -10.68 15.86
CA GLY A 122 -0.78 -10.97 15.05
C GLY A 122 -1.85 -9.90 15.22
N GLY A 123 -2.24 -9.27 14.10
CA GLY A 123 -3.35 -8.31 14.00
C GLY A 123 -4.60 -8.72 14.79
N VAL A 124 -5.11 -7.81 15.60
CA VAL A 124 -6.39 -7.97 16.31
C VAL A 124 -7.50 -7.50 15.36
N THR A 125 -7.95 -8.41 14.50
CA THR A 125 -9.01 -8.11 13.52
C THR A 125 -10.41 -8.07 14.13
N SER A 126 -10.65 -8.85 15.19
CA SER A 126 -11.89 -8.78 15.95
C SER A 126 -11.85 -7.60 16.92
N HIS A 127 -12.94 -6.86 17.05
CA HIS A 127 -13.04 -5.73 17.99
C HIS A 127 -12.15 -4.51 17.67
N LEU A 128 -11.49 -4.48 16.51
CA LEU A 128 -10.72 -3.32 16.02
C LEU A 128 -11.62 -2.09 15.92
N LEU A 129 -11.25 -1.03 16.63
CA LEU A 129 -11.90 0.27 16.58
C LEU A 129 -11.23 1.16 15.53
N SER A 130 -9.90 1.23 15.57
CA SER A 130 -9.09 2.04 14.67
C SER A 130 -7.62 1.64 14.73
N GLN A 131 -6.83 2.10 13.77
CA GLN A 131 -5.37 2.11 13.83
C GLN A 131 -4.85 3.51 14.13
N GLN A 132 -3.67 3.58 14.74
CA GLN A 132 -3.04 4.82 15.20
C GLN A 132 -1.52 4.69 15.05
N ILE A 133 -0.87 5.77 14.64
CA ILE A 133 0.58 5.91 14.73
C ILE A 133 0.89 6.79 15.93
N ASP A 134 1.80 6.30 16.77
CA ASP A 134 2.39 7.03 17.87
C ASP A 134 3.86 7.27 17.57
N VAL A 135 4.33 8.51 17.71
CA VAL A 135 5.76 8.85 17.59
C VAL A 135 6.22 9.59 18.83
N ARG A 136 7.19 9.02 19.53
CA ARG A 136 7.89 9.66 20.65
C ARG A 136 9.18 10.24 20.12
N PHE A 137 9.23 11.56 20.02
CA PHE A 137 10.42 12.27 19.58
C PHE A 137 11.50 12.25 20.67
N GLY A 138 12.77 12.27 20.29
CA GLY A 138 13.90 12.31 21.22
C GLY A 138 13.89 13.55 22.13
N SER A 139 13.26 14.63 21.67
CA SER A 139 12.91 15.83 22.45
C SER A 139 11.93 15.58 23.62
N GLY A 140 11.25 14.43 23.64
CA GLY A 140 10.21 14.06 24.60
C GLY A 140 8.79 14.46 24.18
N GLN A 141 8.62 15.12 23.04
CA GLN A 141 7.30 15.36 22.46
C GLN A 141 6.66 14.04 22.00
N MET A 142 5.33 13.98 22.05
CA MET A 142 4.55 12.83 21.61
C MET A 142 3.55 13.24 20.52
N LEU A 143 3.58 12.57 19.39
CA LEU A 143 2.54 12.62 18.35
C LEU A 143 1.65 11.38 18.45
N GLN A 144 0.34 11.58 18.52
CA GLN A 144 -0.64 10.48 18.46
C GLN A 144 -1.65 10.79 17.36
N GLN A 145 -1.63 10.02 16.29
CA GLN A 145 -2.44 10.29 15.10
C GLN A 145 -3.24 9.05 14.67
N PRO A 146 -4.58 9.15 14.55
CA PRO A 146 -5.37 8.12 13.89
C PRO A 146 -4.85 7.88 12.47
N PHE A 147 -4.58 6.63 12.13
CA PHE A 147 -4.08 6.24 10.82
C PHE A 147 -5.19 5.55 10.04
N LYS A 148 -5.46 6.05 8.82
CA LYS A 148 -6.65 5.69 8.03
C LYS A 148 -6.32 5.14 6.64
N ASP A 149 -5.05 5.12 6.28
CA ASP A 149 -4.62 4.74 4.93
C ASP A 149 -4.69 3.22 4.73
N CYS A 150 -4.72 2.45 5.82
CA CYS A 150 -5.05 1.03 5.84
C CYS A 150 -5.89 0.68 7.07
N GLN A 151 -6.72 -0.36 6.93
CA GLN A 151 -7.43 -0.99 8.04
C GLN A 151 -7.90 -2.41 7.64
N PRO A 152 -7.21 -3.49 8.06
CA PRO A 152 -5.96 -3.50 8.82
C PRO A 152 -4.72 -3.24 7.93
N CYS A 153 -3.75 -2.50 8.47
CA CYS A 153 -2.37 -2.40 7.94
C CYS A 153 -1.55 -3.68 8.15
N LEU A 154 -0.36 -3.75 7.52
CA LEU A 154 0.64 -4.81 7.70
C LEU A 154 0.13 -6.22 7.34
N THR A 155 -0.75 -6.32 6.35
CA THR A 155 -1.39 -7.59 5.97
C THR A 155 -0.61 -8.38 4.93
N GLY A 156 0.41 -7.78 4.33
CA GLY A 156 1.23 -8.37 3.28
C GLY A 156 2.65 -8.68 3.75
N GLY A 157 3.48 -7.64 3.74
CA GLY A 157 4.92 -7.70 3.99
C GLY A 157 5.36 -7.22 5.38
N GLY A 158 4.45 -6.65 6.17
CA GLY A 158 4.76 -6.18 7.52
C GLY A 158 5.75 -5.00 7.55
N VAL A 159 5.82 -4.22 6.46
CA VAL A 159 6.72 -3.08 6.35
C VAL A 159 6.31 -2.00 7.34
N PHE A 160 7.20 -1.69 8.27
CA PHE A 160 7.10 -0.52 9.15
C PHE A 160 8.53 -0.11 9.50
N SER A 161 9.09 0.82 8.70
CA SER A 161 10.52 1.14 8.73
C SER A 161 10.77 2.62 8.56
N ALA A 162 11.68 3.18 9.37
CA ALA A 162 12.33 4.45 9.10
C ALA A 162 13.29 4.31 7.90
N THR A 163 13.40 5.35 7.07
CA THR A 163 14.30 5.40 5.90
C THR A 163 14.52 6.84 5.44
N ASP A 164 15.75 7.31 5.37
CA ASP A 164 16.10 8.65 4.85
C ASP A 164 16.13 8.58 3.31
N LEU A 165 15.07 9.02 2.63
CA LEU A 165 14.89 8.83 1.18
C LEU A 165 15.57 9.90 0.33
N ASP A 166 15.85 11.09 0.88
CA ASP A 166 16.52 12.19 0.15
C ASP A 166 17.94 12.48 0.63
N GLY A 167 18.39 11.88 1.73
CA GLY A 167 19.71 12.09 2.30
C GLY A 167 19.82 13.37 3.13
N ASP A 168 18.69 13.98 3.53
CA ASP A 168 18.70 15.21 4.33
C ASP A 168 18.99 14.96 5.82
N GLY A 169 19.09 13.69 6.22
CA GLY A 169 19.32 13.27 7.61
C GLY A 169 18.03 13.11 8.42
N ARG A 170 16.87 13.36 7.80
CA ARG A 170 15.55 13.12 8.37
C ARG A 170 14.96 11.86 7.75
N ASP A 171 14.48 10.96 8.59
CA ASP A 171 13.89 9.72 8.13
C ASP A 171 12.43 9.92 7.70
N GLU A 172 12.05 9.28 6.60
CA GLU A 172 10.67 9.01 6.24
C GLU A 172 10.20 7.69 6.87
N LEU A 173 8.89 7.54 6.99
CA LEU A 173 8.26 6.30 7.44
C LEU A 173 7.68 5.53 6.25
N ALA A 174 8.15 4.30 6.03
CA ALA A 174 7.59 3.35 5.08
C ALA A 174 6.64 2.36 5.78
N ILE A 175 5.41 2.23 5.28
CA ILE A 175 4.35 1.41 5.90
C ILE A 175 3.72 0.50 4.85
N ASP A 176 3.53 -0.78 5.15
CA ASP A 176 2.68 -1.68 4.37
C ASP A 176 1.20 -1.29 4.58
N VAL A 177 0.66 -0.63 3.56
CA VAL A 177 -0.72 -0.13 3.48
C VAL A 177 -1.59 -0.97 2.56
N GLY A 178 -1.03 -2.04 1.98
CA GLY A 178 -1.75 -2.93 1.10
C GLY A 178 -2.91 -3.65 1.83
N PRO A 179 -3.98 -4.02 1.09
CA PRO A 179 -5.04 -4.87 1.63
C PRO A 179 -4.57 -6.33 1.87
N GLY A 180 -3.34 -6.65 1.48
CA GLY A 180 -2.67 -7.93 1.68
C GLY A 180 -3.03 -8.95 0.61
N ALA A 181 -2.73 -10.22 0.92
CA ALA A 181 -2.83 -11.34 -0.01
C ALA A 181 -1.93 -11.19 -1.24
N SER A 182 -2.50 -10.88 -2.41
CA SER A 182 -1.75 -10.74 -3.66
C SER A 182 -1.56 -9.27 -4.05
N LEU A 183 -1.85 -8.34 -3.13
CA LEU A 183 -1.78 -6.89 -3.30
C LEU A 183 -1.17 -6.27 -2.03
N ASP A 184 0.10 -5.89 -2.15
CA ASP A 184 0.92 -5.24 -1.15
C ASP A 184 1.34 -3.91 -1.74
N ASP A 185 1.10 -2.86 -0.96
CA ASP A 185 1.44 -1.50 -1.28
C ASP A 185 2.23 -0.93 -0.11
N VAL A 186 3.27 -0.15 -0.40
CA VAL A 186 4.04 0.56 0.61
C VAL A 186 3.77 2.04 0.44
N GLY A 187 3.17 2.62 1.48
CA GLY A 187 2.99 4.05 1.64
C GLY A 187 4.24 4.67 2.25
N PHE A 188 4.65 5.83 1.74
CA PHE A 188 5.76 6.62 2.27
C PHE A 188 5.26 7.92 2.87
N TYR A 189 5.75 8.25 4.06
CA TYR A 189 5.24 9.36 4.87
C TYR A 189 6.37 10.22 5.41
N ARG A 190 6.16 11.53 5.38
CA ARG A 190 6.89 12.47 6.24
C ARG A 190 6.28 12.42 7.63
N VAL A 191 7.12 12.35 8.65
CA VAL A 191 6.71 12.38 10.06
C VAL A 191 7.33 13.63 10.67
N ASP A 192 6.56 14.40 11.40
CA ASP A 192 7.05 15.57 12.12
C ASP A 192 6.15 15.85 13.33
N PRO A 193 6.51 16.80 14.22
CA PRO A 193 5.72 17.12 15.41
C PRO A 193 4.26 17.54 15.15
N SER A 194 3.92 17.92 13.91
CA SER A 194 2.57 18.30 13.47
C SER A 194 1.76 17.12 12.94
N GLY A 195 2.38 16.02 12.51
CA GLY A 195 1.67 14.85 12.02
C GLY A 195 2.48 13.88 11.17
N VAL A 196 1.78 12.85 10.71
CA VAL A 196 2.19 11.91 9.67
C VAL A 196 1.50 12.32 8.37
N HIS A 197 2.28 12.70 7.36
CA HIS A 197 1.80 13.24 6.09
C HIS A 197 2.29 12.35 4.94
N PRO A 198 1.42 11.95 4.00
CA PRO A 198 1.87 11.15 2.85
C PRO A 198 2.82 11.97 1.99
N LEU A 199 3.92 11.35 1.57
CA LEU A 199 4.69 11.87 0.44
C LEU A 199 3.85 11.75 -0.84
N LEU A 200 4.20 12.53 -1.85
CA LEU A 200 3.48 12.56 -3.12
C LEU A 200 4.38 12.11 -4.27
N VAL A 201 3.92 11.23 -5.14
CA VAL A 201 4.46 11.11 -6.48
C VAL A 201 4.12 12.40 -7.24
N ALA A 202 5.15 13.12 -7.67
CA ALA A 202 5.01 14.34 -8.43
C ALA A 202 4.57 14.05 -9.88
N ASP A 203 3.88 15.01 -10.49
CA ASP A 203 3.61 14.98 -11.93
C ASP A 203 4.93 14.92 -12.73
N PRO A 204 5.00 14.11 -13.82
CA PRO A 204 3.91 13.36 -14.45
C PRO A 204 3.75 11.91 -13.96
N GLY A 205 4.48 11.48 -12.92
CA GLY A 205 4.59 10.05 -12.56
C GLY A 205 5.23 9.20 -13.67
N ASP A 206 4.84 7.93 -13.74
CA ASP A 206 5.25 6.97 -14.77
C ASP A 206 4.10 6.03 -15.19
N PRO A 207 3.06 6.54 -15.90
CA PRO A 207 1.91 5.73 -16.25
C PRO A 207 2.25 4.59 -17.21
N PRO A 208 1.64 3.39 -17.06
CA PRO A 208 0.58 3.06 -16.10
C PRO A 208 1.10 2.49 -14.77
N TYR A 209 2.39 2.58 -14.48
CA TYR A 209 3.04 1.88 -13.36
C TYR A 209 3.05 2.70 -12.08
N VAL A 210 3.24 4.02 -12.18
CA VAL A 210 3.21 4.94 -11.05
C VAL A 210 2.36 6.15 -11.43
N GLU A 211 1.28 6.40 -10.68
CA GLU A 211 0.41 7.56 -10.89
C GLU A 211 0.79 8.71 -9.94
N PRO A 212 0.66 9.99 -10.35
CA PRO A 212 0.78 11.12 -9.43
C PRO A 212 -0.25 11.06 -8.30
N GLY A 213 0.13 11.54 -7.10
CA GLY A 213 -0.72 11.50 -5.91
C GLY A 213 0.03 10.92 -4.70
N PRO A 214 -0.67 10.45 -3.64
CA PRO A 214 -0.02 9.82 -2.49
C PRO A 214 0.95 8.70 -2.93
N ALA A 215 2.13 8.69 -2.34
CA ALA A 215 3.20 7.74 -2.62
C ALA A 215 2.89 6.36 -2.05
N SER A 216 1.94 5.68 -2.67
CA SER A 216 1.60 4.28 -2.43
C SER A 216 2.09 3.46 -3.62
N LEU A 217 3.22 2.78 -3.44
CA LEU A 217 3.88 2.02 -4.50
C LEU A 217 3.63 0.52 -4.29
N GLY A 218 3.45 -0.24 -5.36
CA GLY A 218 3.19 -1.69 -5.27
C GLY A 218 2.09 -2.16 -6.22
N GLY A 219 1.27 -3.13 -5.78
CA GLY A 219 -0.01 -3.44 -6.42
C GLY A 219 0.02 -4.45 -7.58
N GLY A 220 1.15 -5.11 -7.86
CA GLY A 220 1.23 -6.23 -8.81
C GLY A 220 0.69 -7.54 -8.23
N PHE A 221 0.24 -8.48 -9.08
CA PHE A 221 -0.16 -9.83 -8.68
C PHE A 221 0.94 -10.51 -7.86
N ASP A 222 0.66 -10.96 -6.63
CA ASP A 222 1.69 -11.50 -5.72
C ASP A 222 2.83 -10.46 -5.49
N SER A 223 2.40 -9.23 -5.27
CA SER A 223 3.11 -7.95 -5.11
C SER A 223 4.46 -7.98 -4.41
N GLY A 224 4.61 -8.68 -3.28
CA GLY A 224 5.92 -8.81 -2.66
C GLY A 224 6.97 -9.47 -3.55
N SER A 225 6.55 -10.41 -4.41
CA SER A 225 7.41 -11.18 -5.30
C SER A 225 7.57 -10.61 -6.69
N GLN A 226 6.60 -9.84 -7.17
CA GLN A 226 6.57 -9.27 -8.53
C GLN A 226 6.70 -7.75 -8.59
N SER A 227 6.48 -7.07 -7.48
CA SER A 227 6.54 -5.61 -7.39
C SER A 227 7.32 -5.11 -6.18
N PRO A 228 8.60 -5.51 -6.02
CA PRO A 228 9.40 -5.00 -4.93
C PRO A 228 9.72 -3.52 -5.11
N ILE A 229 9.88 -2.87 -3.97
CA ILE A 229 10.32 -1.50 -3.84
C ILE A 229 11.66 -1.53 -3.12
N THR A 230 12.63 -0.80 -3.62
CA THR A 230 13.97 -0.76 -3.03
C THR A 230 14.39 0.68 -2.90
N CYS A 231 14.76 1.10 -1.68
CA CYS A 231 15.56 2.29 -1.53
C CYS A 231 17.03 1.90 -1.61
N ARG A 232 17.83 2.63 -2.40
CA ARG A 232 19.27 2.42 -2.51
C ARG A 232 20.03 3.73 -2.38
N SER A 233 21.16 3.66 -1.70
CA SER A 233 22.14 4.75 -1.63
C SER A 233 23.23 4.54 -2.69
N ASN A 234 23.47 5.53 -3.51
CA ASN A 234 24.51 5.53 -4.54
C ASN A 234 25.85 6.05 -3.99
N PRO A 235 26.99 5.73 -4.62
CA PRO A 235 28.31 6.20 -4.17
C PRO A 235 28.49 7.73 -4.18
N ASP A 236 27.68 8.45 -4.95
CA ASP A 236 27.66 9.91 -5.01
C ASP A 236 26.80 10.55 -3.90
N GLY A 237 26.23 9.74 -3.01
CA GLY A 237 25.35 10.17 -1.93
C GLY A 237 23.90 10.36 -2.34
N THR A 238 23.56 10.19 -3.63
CA THR A 238 22.15 10.23 -4.06
C THR A 238 21.42 9.01 -3.56
N ARG A 239 20.16 9.21 -3.16
CA ARG A 239 19.27 8.14 -2.73
C ARG A 239 18.14 8.00 -3.73
N GLU A 240 17.85 6.77 -4.09
CA GLU A 240 16.87 6.45 -5.13
C GLU A 240 15.88 5.41 -4.60
N LEU A 241 14.61 5.69 -4.82
CA LEU A 241 13.52 4.75 -4.61
C LEU A 241 13.17 4.11 -5.95
N VAL A 242 13.33 2.78 -6.05
CA VAL A 242 13.06 2.01 -7.26
C VAL A 242 11.83 1.16 -7.03
N SER A 243 10.77 1.43 -7.79
CA SER A 243 9.57 0.59 -7.85
C SER A 243 9.65 -0.33 -9.06
N VAL A 244 9.46 -1.63 -8.86
CA VAL A 244 9.49 -2.63 -9.93
C VAL A 244 8.09 -3.18 -10.20
N HIS A 245 7.81 -3.51 -11.46
CA HIS A 245 6.64 -4.28 -11.85
C HIS A 245 7.04 -5.39 -12.83
N ALA A 246 6.95 -6.63 -12.40
CA ALA A 246 7.29 -7.81 -13.18
C ALA A 246 6.05 -8.63 -13.56
N GLU A 247 5.85 -8.89 -14.85
CA GLU A 247 4.78 -9.74 -15.37
C GLU A 247 5.38 -11.01 -16.00
N ASN A 248 4.94 -12.18 -15.54
CA ASN A 248 5.31 -13.44 -16.16
C ASN A 248 4.59 -13.63 -17.49
N VAL A 249 5.35 -13.74 -18.60
CA VAL A 249 4.77 -13.97 -19.93
C VAL A 249 5.09 -15.35 -20.50
N GLY A 250 5.87 -16.16 -19.78
CA GLY A 250 6.29 -17.50 -20.19
C GLY A 250 5.37 -18.64 -19.76
N GLY A 251 4.44 -18.39 -18.84
CA GLY A 251 3.50 -19.40 -18.35
C GLY A 251 4.09 -20.40 -17.34
N ASN A 252 5.37 -20.27 -16.99
CA ASN A 252 6.02 -20.94 -15.85
C ASN A 252 6.70 -19.88 -14.97
N VAL A 253 6.91 -20.16 -13.68
CA VAL A 253 7.50 -19.19 -12.73
C VAL A 253 8.95 -18.78 -13.06
N GLU A 254 9.66 -19.56 -13.87
CA GLU A 254 11.04 -19.27 -14.29
C GLU A 254 11.13 -18.17 -15.35
N GLY A 255 10.02 -17.87 -16.03
CA GLY A 255 9.90 -16.78 -16.99
C GLY A 255 9.70 -17.25 -18.43
N PRO A 256 9.93 -16.39 -19.43
CA PRO A 256 10.46 -15.03 -19.32
C PRO A 256 9.51 -14.05 -18.61
N TRP A 257 10.12 -13.07 -17.94
CA TRP A 257 9.43 -11.96 -17.30
C TRP A 257 9.58 -10.68 -18.13
N LYS A 258 8.52 -9.89 -18.20
CA LYS A 258 8.58 -8.47 -18.56
C LYS A 258 8.75 -7.68 -17.28
N ILE A 259 9.76 -6.83 -17.20
CA ILE A 259 10.10 -6.10 -15.98
C ILE A 259 10.14 -4.63 -16.33
N HIS A 260 9.30 -3.84 -15.66
CA HIS A 260 9.35 -2.39 -15.68
C HIS A 260 9.94 -1.91 -14.35
N ALA A 261 10.83 -0.92 -14.39
CA ALA A 261 11.38 -0.30 -13.20
C ALA A 261 11.28 1.21 -13.30
N THR A 262 10.65 1.84 -12.30
CA THR A 262 10.53 3.29 -12.15
C THR A 262 11.48 3.73 -11.04
N THR A 263 12.40 4.64 -11.34
CA THR A 263 13.34 5.23 -10.38
C THR A 263 12.86 6.63 -10.02
N MET A 264 12.78 6.91 -8.73
CA MET A 264 12.35 8.16 -8.15
C MET A 264 13.38 8.69 -7.15
N VAL A 265 13.41 10.01 -6.99
CA VAL A 265 14.19 10.71 -5.96
C VAL A 265 13.23 11.61 -5.19
N LEU A 266 13.36 11.64 -3.86
CA LEU A 266 12.59 12.55 -3.03
C LEU A 266 13.16 13.97 -3.13
N GLN A 267 12.28 14.95 -3.41
CA GLN A 267 12.60 16.37 -3.47
C GLN A 267 11.52 17.14 -2.70
N GLY A 268 11.86 17.63 -1.49
CA GLY A 268 10.84 18.13 -0.57
C GLY A 268 9.87 17.00 -0.22
N ASP A 269 8.57 17.18 -0.40
CA ASP A 269 7.58 16.11 -0.16
C ASP A 269 7.20 15.34 -1.43
N GLY A 270 7.91 15.59 -2.54
CA GLY A 270 7.63 15.02 -3.85
C GLY A 270 8.63 13.95 -4.30
N LEU A 271 8.19 12.71 -4.48
CA LEU A 271 8.90 11.70 -5.26
C LEU A 271 8.83 12.04 -6.74
N VAL A 272 9.95 12.46 -7.31
CA VAL A 272 10.07 12.82 -8.71
C VAL A 272 10.62 11.63 -9.49
N VAL A 273 9.90 11.18 -10.52
CA VAL A 273 10.39 10.16 -11.44
C VAL A 273 11.57 10.70 -12.24
N THR A 274 12.74 10.07 -12.08
CA THR A 274 13.98 10.46 -12.77
C THR A 274 14.28 9.56 -13.96
N SER A 275 13.89 8.30 -13.92
CA SER A 275 14.04 7.38 -15.05
C SER A 275 13.10 6.18 -14.95
N SER A 276 12.84 5.58 -16.11
CA SER A 276 12.06 4.36 -16.23
C SER A 276 12.76 3.40 -17.19
N LYS A 277 12.66 2.09 -16.94
CA LYS A 277 13.32 1.08 -17.75
C LYS A 277 12.49 -0.18 -17.90
N ASP A 278 12.22 -0.53 -19.16
CA ASP A 278 11.71 -1.85 -19.51
C ASP A 278 12.84 -2.83 -19.79
N SER A 279 12.66 -4.07 -19.36
CA SER A 279 13.57 -5.17 -19.64
C SER A 279 12.83 -6.50 -19.70
N HIS A 280 13.49 -7.50 -20.29
CA HIS A 280 12.97 -8.86 -20.42
C HIS A 280 14.03 -9.84 -19.93
N GLY A 281 13.64 -10.84 -19.13
CA GLY A 281 14.60 -11.86 -18.69
C GLY A 281 14.12 -12.66 -17.48
N SER A 282 15.10 -13.17 -16.73
CA SER A 282 14.89 -13.77 -15.42
C SER A 282 14.65 -12.68 -14.38
N PHE A 283 13.65 -12.86 -13.53
CA PHE A 283 13.40 -11.98 -12.39
C PHE A 283 13.54 -12.79 -11.11
N PRO A 284 14.49 -12.47 -10.22
CA PRO A 284 14.57 -13.13 -8.92
C PRO A 284 13.43 -12.61 -8.06
N MET A 285 12.39 -13.42 -7.90
CA MET A 285 11.31 -13.14 -6.95
C MET A 285 11.90 -12.91 -5.55
N THR A 286 11.42 -11.89 -4.86
CA THR A 286 11.77 -11.59 -3.47
C THR A 286 10.57 -11.84 -2.57
N SER A 287 10.80 -12.16 -1.30
CA SER A 287 9.71 -12.26 -0.31
C SER A 287 9.45 -10.93 0.40
N GLN A 288 10.32 -9.92 0.21
CA GLN A 288 10.21 -8.62 0.83
C GLN A 288 9.67 -7.58 -0.17
N VAL A 289 8.55 -6.97 0.20
CA VAL A 289 7.90 -5.89 -0.56
C VAL A 289 8.79 -4.65 -0.57
N PHE A 290 9.41 -4.30 0.56
CA PHE A 290 10.33 -3.17 0.68
C PHE A 290 11.72 -3.62 1.13
N GLN A 291 12.74 -3.20 0.39
CA GLN A 291 14.15 -3.37 0.74
C GLN A 291 14.74 -2.00 1.06
N ASN A 292 15.05 -1.79 2.34
CA ASN A 292 15.60 -0.53 2.81
C ASN A 292 17.13 -0.54 2.76
N GLY A 293 17.71 0.12 1.75
CA GLY A 293 19.14 0.40 1.63
C GLY A 293 19.48 1.87 1.82
N CYS A 294 18.57 2.63 2.43
CA CYS A 294 18.68 4.05 2.72
C CYS A 294 18.56 4.32 4.23
N SER A 295 18.97 3.37 5.05
CA SER A 295 19.13 3.54 6.50
C SER A 295 20.60 3.67 6.85
#